data_AF-A0A2E6M3K6-F1
#
_entry.id   AF-A0A2E6M3K6-F1
#
_cell.length_a   1.000
_cell.length_b   1.000
_cell.length_c   1.000
_cell.angle_alpha   90.00
_cell.angle_beta   90.00
_cell.angle_gamma   90.00
#
_symmetry.space_group_name_H-M   'P 1'
#
loop_
_entity.id
_entity.type
_entity.pdbx_description
1 polymer ?
#
loop_
_entity_poly.entity_id
_entity_poly.type
_entity_poly.pdbx_seq_one_letter_code
_entity_poly.pdbx_strand_id
1 'polypeptide(L)'
;MKITLTKTQYNALDHIYGRPENVHYLIMCAKPTDKGWILEGSDETFNELLEIINEEICEAHCSQKRAKSLIAVCKKVDPKSLDWMGF
;
A
#
# COMPACT_ATOMS: atom_id res chain seq x y z
N MET A 1 3.01 6.22 12.11
CA MET A 1 1.77 6.40 11.33
C MET A 1 0.79 5.24 11.48
N LYS A 2 -0.51 5.50 11.23
CA LYS A 2 -1.59 4.50 11.21
C LYS A 2 -2.62 4.80 10.12
N ILE A 3 -2.98 3.80 9.31
CA ILE A 3 -4.03 3.92 8.27
C ILE A 3 -5.02 2.76 8.34
N THR A 4 -6.23 2.96 7.83
CA THR A 4 -7.25 1.90 7.70
C THR A 4 -7.50 1.57 6.24
N LEU A 5 -7.42 0.29 5.90
CA LEU A 5 -7.63 -0.25 4.56
C LEU A 5 -8.93 -1.06 4.49
N THR A 6 -9.58 -1.02 3.34
CA THR A 6 -10.66 -1.96 3.01
C THR A 6 -10.07 -3.33 2.66
N LYS A 7 -10.92 -4.37 2.58
CA LYS A 7 -10.51 -5.71 2.11
C LYS A 7 -9.82 -5.67 0.74
N THR A 8 -10.38 -4.92 -0.20
CA THR A 8 -9.84 -4.83 -1.56
C THR A 8 -8.46 -4.16 -1.56
N GLN A 9 -8.26 -3.13 -0.74
CA GLN A 9 -6.98 -2.44 -0.61
C GLN A 9 -5.93 -3.33 0.07
N TYR A 10 -6.29 -3.99 1.17
CA TYR A 10 -5.40 -4.92 1.86
C TYR A 10 -4.97 -6.06 0.93
N ASN A 11 -5.92 -6.70 0.24
CA ASN A 11 -5.62 -7.76 -0.71
C ASN A 11 -4.73 -7.26 -1.86
N ALA A 12 -4.89 -6.02 -2.32
CA ALA A 12 -4.02 -5.45 -3.34
C ALA A 12 -2.57 -5.35 -2.88
N LEU A 13 -2.34 -4.91 -1.63
CA LEU A 13 -1.02 -4.90 -1.01
C LEU A 13 -0.45 -6.31 -0.83
N ASP A 14 -1.28 -7.24 -0.38
CA ASP A 14 -0.89 -8.62 -0.10
C ASP A 14 -0.44 -9.40 -1.34
N HIS A 15 -0.64 -8.87 -2.55
CA HIS A 15 -0.20 -9.48 -3.81
C HIS A 15 1.02 -8.80 -4.46
N ILE A 16 1.65 -7.81 -3.80
CA ILE A 16 2.87 -7.20 -4.33
C ILE A 16 4.01 -8.21 -4.19
N TYR A 17 4.77 -8.45 -5.25
CA TYR A 17 5.91 -9.37 -5.20
C TYR A 17 7.18 -8.66 -4.74
N GLY A 18 8.13 -9.39 -4.13
CA GLY A 18 9.47 -8.84 -3.84
C GLY A 18 9.53 -7.72 -2.79
N ARG A 19 8.55 -7.64 -1.88
CA ARG A 19 8.51 -6.59 -0.85
C ARG A 19 9.72 -6.62 0.10
N PRO A 20 10.27 -5.44 0.47
CA PRO A 20 11.20 -5.32 1.61
C PRO A 20 10.63 -5.90 2.90
N GLU A 21 11.49 -6.36 3.80
CA GLU A 21 11.11 -7.09 5.02
C GLU A 21 10.19 -6.27 5.95
N ASN A 22 10.47 -4.98 6.11
CA ASN A 22 9.68 -4.07 6.93
C ASN A 22 8.27 -3.82 6.35
N VAL A 23 8.15 -3.66 5.02
CA VAL A 23 6.86 -3.54 4.32
C VAL A 23 6.08 -4.84 4.41
N HIS A 24 6.76 -5.98 4.27
CA HIS A 24 6.16 -7.30 4.49
C HIS A 24 5.64 -7.43 5.93
N TYR A 25 6.45 -7.09 6.93
CA TYR A 25 6.06 -7.11 8.34
C TYR A 25 4.88 -6.19 8.64
N LEU A 26 4.88 -4.97 8.09
CA LEU A 26 3.78 -4.01 8.22
C LEU A 26 2.43 -4.59 7.75
N ILE A 27 2.44 -5.30 6.62
CA ILE A 27 1.22 -5.92 6.06
C ILE A 27 0.82 -7.14 6.88
N MET A 28 1.77 -8.01 7.25
CA MET A 28 1.49 -9.22 8.03
C MET A 28 0.99 -8.93 9.45
N CYS A 29 1.44 -7.85 10.06
CA CYS A 29 1.00 -7.41 11.38
C CYS A 29 -0.25 -6.53 11.35
N ALA A 30 -0.90 -6.38 10.19
CA ALA A 30 -2.11 -5.61 10.08
C ALA A 30 -3.23 -6.18 10.95
N LYS A 31 -3.86 -5.32 11.77
CA LYS A 31 -4.93 -5.74 12.67
C LYS A 31 -6.27 -5.78 11.93
N PRO A 32 -6.98 -6.92 11.91
CA PRO A 32 -8.31 -6.96 11.32
C PRO A 32 -9.32 -6.19 12.19
N THR A 33 -10.33 -5.64 11.53
CA THR A 33 -11.44 -4.87 12.11
C THR A 33 -12.71 -5.13 11.29
N ASP A 34 -13.87 -4.73 11.82
CA ASP A 34 -15.15 -4.84 11.09
C ASP A 34 -15.16 -4.07 9.76
N LYS A 35 -14.31 -3.04 9.64
CA LYS A 35 -14.22 -2.16 8.47
C LYS A 35 -13.05 -2.50 7.53
N GLY A 36 -12.26 -3.53 7.84
CA GLY A 36 -11.09 -3.95 7.08
C GLY A 36 -9.84 -4.11 7.95
N TRP A 37 -8.70 -3.57 7.54
CA TRP A 37 -7.39 -3.80 8.18
C TRP A 37 -6.74 -2.49 8.60
N ILE A 38 -6.08 -2.49 9.75
CA ILE A 38 -5.29 -1.37 10.24
C ILE A 38 -3.82 -1.70 10.03
N LEU A 39 -3.11 -0.83 9.28
CA LEU A 39 -1.66 -0.85 9.18
C LEU A 39 -1.11 0.22 10.12
N GLU A 40 -0.10 -0.15 10.90
CA GLU A 40 0.53 0.70 11.92
C GLU A 40 2.05 0.46 11.89
N GLY A 41 2.82 1.52 11.72
CA GLY A 41 4.27 1.44 11.49
C GLY A 41 4.93 2.82 11.49
N SER A 42 6.24 2.88 11.25
CA SER A 42 6.98 4.15 11.13
C SER A 42 6.69 4.85 9.80
N ASP A 43 6.94 6.15 9.74
CA ASP A 43 6.76 6.93 8.51
C ASP A 43 7.73 6.45 7.41
N GLU A 44 8.94 6.02 7.79
CA GLU A 44 9.92 5.38 6.90
C GLU A 44 9.36 4.13 6.21
N THR A 45 8.75 3.21 6.96
CA THR A 45 8.14 2.00 6.37
C THR A 45 6.98 2.35 5.44
N PHE A 46 6.23 3.42 5.72
CA PHE A 46 5.17 3.89 4.84
C PHE A 46 5.71 4.57 3.57
N ASN A 47 6.87 5.24 3.63
CA ASN A 47 7.54 5.77 2.44
C ASN A 47 8.04 4.64 1.54
N GLU A 48 8.66 3.61 2.11
CA GLU A 48 9.07 2.43 1.33
C GLU A 48 7.86 1.70 0.72
N LEU A 49 6.74 1.63 1.45
CA LEU A 49 5.49 1.10 0.89
C LEU A 49 5.03 1.91 -0.34
N LEU A 50 5.13 3.24 -0.30
CA LEU A 50 4.79 4.10 -1.44
C LEU A 50 5.69 3.82 -2.65
N GLU A 51 7.00 3.71 -2.44
CA GLU A 51 7.97 3.40 -3.50
C GLU A 51 7.67 2.07 -4.17
N ILE A 52 7.44 1.03 -3.38
CA ILE A 52 7.12 -0.32 -3.87
C ILE A 52 5.78 -0.36 -4.62
N ILE A 53 4.76 0.39 -4.15
CA ILE A 53 3.50 0.51 -4.89
C ILE A 53 3.73 1.20 -6.24
N ASN A 54 4.57 2.25 -6.27
CA ASN A 54 4.86 2.96 -7.50
C ASN A 54 5.57 2.06 -8.52
N GLU A 55 6.58 1.29 -8.09
CA GLU A 55 7.25 0.29 -8.92
C GLU A 55 6.26 -0.74 -9.47
N GLU A 56 5.44 -1.33 -8.61
CA GLU A 56 4.43 -2.34 -8.96
C GLU A 56 3.43 -1.84 -10.03
N ILE A 57 3.09 -0.54 -10.02
CA ILE A 57 2.18 0.07 -10.99
C ILE A 57 2.94 0.46 -12.27
N CYS A 58 4.06 1.17 -12.15
CA CYS A 58 4.81 1.71 -13.29
C CYS A 58 5.44 0.62 -14.14
N GLU A 59 5.88 -0.49 -13.52
CA GLU A 59 6.42 -1.66 -14.23
C GLU A 59 5.32 -2.59 -14.76
N ALA A 60 4.04 -2.21 -14.62
CA ALA A 60 2.87 -2.96 -15.06
C ALA A 60 2.79 -4.40 -14.49
N HIS A 61 3.34 -4.62 -13.29
CA HIS A 61 3.27 -5.90 -12.58
C HIS A 61 1.87 -6.20 -12.03
N CYS A 62 0.95 -5.24 -12.09
CA CYS A 62 -0.41 -5.37 -11.64
C CYS A 62 -1.48 -5.07 -12.70
N SER A 63 -2.66 -5.67 -12.54
CA SER A 63 -3.83 -5.33 -13.35
C SER A 63 -4.31 -3.90 -13.06
N GLN A 64 -4.99 -3.26 -14.03
CA GLN A 64 -5.58 -1.92 -13.83
C GLN A 64 -6.52 -1.85 -12.61
N LYS A 65 -7.26 -2.93 -12.31
CA LYS A 65 -8.14 -3.00 -11.13
C LYS A 65 -7.33 -2.98 -9.83
N ARG A 66 -6.20 -3.67 -9.79
CA ARG A 66 -5.28 -3.68 -8.64
C ARG A 66 -4.59 -2.33 -8.51
N ALA A 67 -4.09 -1.75 -9.61
CA ALA A 67 -3.50 -0.41 -9.62
C ALA A 67 -4.42 0.65 -9.00
N LYS A 68 -5.71 0.69 -9.37
CA LYS A 68 -6.70 1.61 -8.75
C LYS A 68 -6.81 1.43 -7.23
N SER A 69 -6.72 0.20 -6.75
CA SER A 69 -6.80 -0.11 -5.32
C SER A 69 -5.53 0.34 -4.60
N LEU A 70 -4.36 0.15 -5.23
CA LEU A 70 -3.06 0.57 -4.73
C LEU A 70 -2.92 2.10 -4.69
N ILE A 71 -3.35 2.82 -5.73
CA ILE A 71 -3.42 4.30 -5.74
C ILE A 71 -4.29 4.82 -4.59
N ALA A 72 -5.42 4.15 -4.32
CA ALA A 72 -6.26 4.49 -3.18
C ALA A 72 -5.61 4.21 -1.82
N VAL A 73 -4.60 3.32 -1.74
CA VAL A 73 -3.73 3.18 -0.57
C VAL A 73 -2.76 4.36 -0.49
N CYS A 74 -2.07 4.72 -1.58
CA CYS A 74 -1.16 5.87 -1.61
C CYS A 74 -1.84 7.14 -1.10
N LYS A 75 -3.06 7.41 -1.55
CA LYS A 75 -3.86 8.56 -1.08
C LYS A 75 -4.16 8.54 0.43
N LYS A 76 -4.22 7.37 1.05
CA LYS A 76 -4.43 7.23 2.51
C LYS A 76 -3.15 7.37 3.30
N VAL A 77 -2.02 6.98 2.71
CA VAL A 77 -0.69 7.16 3.29
C VAL A 77 -0.32 8.63 3.20
N ASP A 78 -0.18 9.15 1.98
CA ASP A 78 0.09 10.55 1.73
C ASP A 78 -0.62 10.99 0.45
N PRO A 79 -1.65 11.85 0.51
CA PRO A 79 -2.31 12.38 -0.68
C PRO A 79 -1.36 13.06 -1.67
N LYS A 80 -0.29 13.69 -1.19
CA LYS A 80 0.70 14.36 -2.04
C LYS A 80 1.61 13.38 -2.77
N SER A 81 1.62 12.12 -2.37
CA SER A 81 2.43 11.11 -3.04
C SER A 81 2.05 10.91 -4.51
N LEU A 82 0.78 11.15 -4.84
CA LEU A 82 0.26 11.00 -6.20
C LEU A 82 0.92 11.95 -7.20
N ASP A 83 1.32 13.16 -6.75
CA ASP A 83 1.94 14.16 -7.61
C ASP A 83 3.30 13.69 -8.14
N TRP A 84 4.15 13.09 -7.29
CA TRP A 84 5.47 12.60 -7.70
C TRP A 84 5.42 11.22 -8.35
N MET A 85 4.39 10.43 -8.05
CA MET A 85 4.12 9.16 -8.74
C MET A 85 3.51 9.35 -10.13
N GLY A 86 2.91 10.52 -10.41
CA GLY A 86 2.27 10.85 -11.68
C GLY A 86 0.84 10.32 -11.86
N PHE A 87 0.05 10.27 -10.77
CA PHE A 87 -1.34 9.76 -10.74
C PHE A 87 -2.40 10.81 -10.42
#